data_AF-A0AAN5DFW1-F1
#
_entry.id   AF-A0AAN5DFW1-F1
#
_cell.length_a   1.000
_cell.length_b   1.000
_cell.length_c   1.000
_cell.angle_alpha   90.00
_cell.angle_beta   90.00
_cell.angle_gamma   90.00
#
_symmetry.space_group_name_H-M   'P 1'
#
loop_
_entity.id
_entity.type
_entity.pdbx_description
1 polymer ?
#
loop_
_entity_poly.entity_id
_entity_poly.type
_entity_poly.pdbx_seq_one_letter_code
_entity_poly.pdbx_strand_id
1 'polypeptide(L)'
;MFGDMFGDTGRSYSLMIFYYSLPFGWFGVIFLFESASTIIASQLIQSNTWWQWGLRIVPPPRLPARSVRHQSLQEPTHTEKRRDSTRTVWADIKRIVTVPSFLLVVVAVASINIVTGAQGWWNPTMTQLAMNSTNEDPKIFHGESYALIQSIVGIDNTAGGIVGTTLSVWISERWTSRGILCLHPSRRAAPLVGAIGDILAFPSTMFVQHLNLIDINCNYVLEFYGSIMSFGTYAICMNILLRVIPPTCRTTATAIYNMFGSIFGDAPSPYVIGAIAESFRDYSMPDPAGNHLAALLSAMYFSNAFMAVCNMCLFAAAWTIE
;
A
#
# COMPACT_ATOMS: atom_id res chain seq x y z
N MET A 1 -8.70 -14.31 13.03
CA MET A 1 -10.02 -13.65 13.27
C MET A 1 -10.87 -13.64 12.02
N PHE A 2 -10.64 -12.77 11.01
CA PHE A 2 -11.49 -12.75 9.80
C PHE A 2 -11.53 -14.09 9.05
N GLY A 3 -10.39 -14.79 8.98
CA GLY A 3 -10.31 -16.13 8.38
C GLY A 3 -10.99 -17.25 9.18
N ASP A 4 -11.43 -16.98 10.41
CA ASP A 4 -12.10 -17.95 11.29
C ASP A 4 -13.60 -17.63 11.43
N MET A 5 -13.99 -16.37 11.24
CA MET A 5 -15.37 -15.89 11.38
C MET A 5 -16.19 -15.99 10.09
N PHE A 6 -15.55 -15.94 8.92
CA PHE A 6 -16.23 -15.86 7.63
C PHE A 6 -15.82 -16.99 6.68
N GLY A 7 -16.80 -17.53 5.93
CA GLY A 7 -16.55 -18.43 4.80
C GLY A 7 -15.87 -17.71 3.62
N ASP A 8 -15.48 -18.45 2.57
CA ASP A 8 -14.55 -17.93 1.54
C ASP A 8 -14.96 -16.57 0.93
N THR A 9 -16.18 -16.43 0.42
CA THR A 9 -16.63 -15.15 -0.18
C THR A 9 -16.81 -14.05 0.87
N GLY A 10 -17.38 -14.37 2.04
CA GLY A 10 -17.55 -13.41 3.14
C GLY A 10 -16.21 -12.91 3.69
N ARG A 11 -15.19 -13.77 3.70
CA ARG A 11 -13.83 -13.44 4.13
C ARG A 11 -13.19 -12.43 3.21
N SER A 12 -13.34 -12.58 1.89
CA SER A 12 -12.78 -11.64 0.92
C SER A 12 -13.38 -10.23 1.08
N TYR A 13 -14.70 -10.11 1.25
CA TYR A 13 -15.34 -8.82 1.50
C TYR A 13 -15.00 -8.25 2.88
N SER A 14 -14.85 -9.09 3.91
CA SER A 14 -14.40 -8.62 5.22
C SER A 14 -12.95 -8.12 5.20
N LEU A 15 -12.08 -8.79 4.45
CA LEU A 15 -10.71 -8.33 4.22
C LEU A 15 -10.68 -7.03 3.45
N MET A 16 -11.52 -6.87 2.42
CA MET A 16 -11.66 -5.61 1.69
C MET A 16 -11.97 -4.43 2.64
N ILE A 17 -12.98 -4.57 3.51
CA ILE A 17 -13.33 -3.55 4.50
C ILE A 17 -12.18 -3.30 5.48
N PHE A 18 -11.47 -4.36 5.90
CA PHE A 18 -10.30 -4.20 6.75
C PHE A 18 -9.19 -3.40 6.04
N TYR A 19 -8.93 -3.69 4.77
CA TYR A 19 -7.90 -3.01 3.98
C TYR A 19 -8.27 -1.60 3.55
N TYR A 20 -9.53 -1.18 3.67
CA TYR A 20 -9.88 0.25 3.63
C TYR A 20 -9.17 1.05 4.74
N SER A 21 -8.73 0.42 5.82
CA SER A 21 -7.91 1.11 6.82
C SER A 21 -6.55 1.58 6.32
N LEU A 22 -6.05 1.07 5.18
CA LEU A 22 -4.85 1.62 4.54
C LEU A 22 -5.12 3.03 3.97
N PRO A 23 -6.05 3.23 3.02
CA PRO A 23 -6.37 4.56 2.49
C PRO A 23 -7.04 5.50 3.50
N PHE A 24 -7.68 5.00 4.56
CA PHE A 24 -8.24 5.87 5.62
C PHE A 24 -7.27 6.14 6.77
N GLY A 25 -6.11 5.49 6.81
CA GLY A 25 -5.27 5.42 8.01
C GLY A 25 -5.92 4.63 9.16
N TRP A 26 -5.17 4.42 10.25
CA TRP A 26 -5.64 3.71 11.46
C TRP A 26 -6.61 4.56 12.31
N PHE A 27 -7.65 5.14 11.69
CA PHE A 27 -8.70 5.90 12.37
C PHE A 27 -10.02 5.79 11.61
N GLY A 28 -10.56 4.57 11.55
CA GLY A 28 -11.82 4.25 10.85
C GLY A 28 -13.12 4.77 11.48
N VAL A 29 -13.16 6.01 11.97
CA VAL A 29 -14.41 6.64 12.46
C VAL A 29 -14.71 7.99 11.81
N ILE A 30 -13.74 8.62 11.14
CA ILE A 30 -13.99 9.84 10.37
C ILE A 30 -13.49 9.57 8.95
N PHE A 31 -14.35 9.76 7.96
CA PHE A 31 -14.19 9.33 6.56
C PHE A 31 -13.10 10.09 5.75
N LEU A 32 -12.02 10.60 6.36
CA LEU A 32 -11.09 11.57 5.72
C LEU A 32 -9.59 11.47 6.15
N PHE A 33 -9.01 10.31 6.51
CA PHE A 33 -7.79 10.34 7.36
C PHE A 33 -6.52 9.57 6.91
N GLU A 34 -6.28 9.41 5.60
CA GLU A 34 -4.90 9.53 5.08
C GLU A 34 -4.63 10.99 4.65
N SER A 35 -5.58 11.58 3.92
CA SER A 35 -5.61 13.00 3.57
C SER A 35 -5.49 13.94 4.77
N ALA A 36 -6.12 13.68 5.91
CA ALA A 36 -5.94 14.57 7.07
C ALA A 36 -4.50 14.59 7.63
N SER A 37 -3.75 13.50 7.54
CA SER A 37 -2.35 13.51 7.98
C SER A 37 -1.48 14.35 7.06
N THR A 38 -1.71 14.28 5.74
CA THR A 38 -1.01 15.08 4.73
C THR A 38 -1.50 16.53 4.72
N ILE A 39 -2.80 16.78 4.91
CA ILE A 39 -3.40 18.11 5.11
C ILE A 39 -2.80 18.74 6.35
N ILE A 40 -2.84 18.07 7.50
CA ILE A 40 -2.32 18.67 8.73
C ILE A 40 -0.80 18.83 8.65
N ALA A 41 -0.07 17.86 8.11
CA ALA A 41 1.38 18.01 7.89
C ALA A 41 1.69 19.19 6.96
N SER A 42 0.96 19.34 5.85
CA SER A 42 1.19 20.44 4.91
C SER A 42 0.79 21.81 5.49
N GLN A 43 -0.27 21.90 6.29
CA GLN A 43 -0.64 23.10 7.05
C GLN A 43 0.40 23.43 8.13
N LEU A 44 0.96 22.44 8.81
CA LEU A 44 2.05 22.62 9.77
C LEU A 44 3.33 23.13 9.07
N ILE A 45 3.64 22.62 7.87
CA ILE A 45 4.76 23.08 7.04
C ILE A 45 4.52 24.54 6.59
N GLN A 46 3.33 24.87 6.07
CA GLN A 46 2.99 26.23 5.64
C GLN A 46 3.01 27.26 6.80
N SER A 47 2.56 26.85 7.98
CA SER A 47 2.58 27.69 9.19
C SER A 47 3.96 27.73 9.88
N ASN A 48 4.99 27.10 9.30
CA ASN A 48 6.33 26.98 9.87
C ASN A 48 6.33 26.47 11.32
N THR A 49 5.39 25.56 11.62
CA THR A 49 5.22 24.96 12.95
C THR A 49 6.15 23.77 13.09
N TRP A 50 6.73 23.58 14.28
CA TRP A 50 7.58 22.41 14.53
C TRP A 50 6.82 21.08 14.36
N TRP A 51 7.46 20.12 13.70
CA TRP A 51 6.93 18.77 13.43
C TRP A 51 6.43 18.04 14.69
N GLN A 52 6.99 18.36 15.86
CA GLN A 52 6.59 17.82 17.16
C GLN A 52 5.11 18.05 17.47
N TRP A 53 4.51 19.14 16.98
CA TRP A 53 3.09 19.43 17.15
C TRP A 53 2.20 18.44 16.39
N GLY A 54 2.65 17.95 15.23
CA GLY A 54 1.96 16.89 14.49
C GLY A 54 1.82 15.59 15.30
N LEU A 55 2.84 15.24 16.10
CA LEU A 55 2.79 14.04 16.94
C LEU A 55 1.71 14.09 18.04
N ARG A 56 1.27 15.28 18.44
CA ARG A 56 0.27 15.45 19.52
C ARG A 56 -1.16 15.22 19.06
N ILE A 57 -1.39 15.14 17.75
CA ILE A 57 -2.72 15.05 17.14
C ILE A 57 -3.24 13.61 17.18
N VAL A 58 -2.33 12.63 17.09
CA VAL A 58 -2.67 11.21 16.99
C VAL A 58 -3.14 10.61 18.34
N PRO A 59 -2.52 10.89 19.50
CA PRO A 59 -2.90 10.24 20.76
C PRO A 59 -4.33 10.52 21.27
N PRO A 60 -4.86 11.76 21.25
CA PRO A 60 -6.16 12.06 21.83
C PRO A 60 -7.32 11.22 21.28
N PRO A 61 -7.48 11.03 19.95
CA PRO A 61 -8.55 10.19 19.43
C PRO A 61 -8.31 8.67 19.63
N ARG A 62 -7.08 8.21 19.93
CA ARG A 62 -6.80 6.78 20.19
C ARG A 62 -7.36 6.31 21.54
N LEU A 63 -7.41 7.21 22.53
CA LEU A 63 -7.82 6.86 23.89
C LEU A 63 -9.30 6.44 23.96
N PRO A 64 -10.27 7.20 23.40
CA PRO A 64 -11.66 6.75 23.32
C PRO A 64 -11.83 5.45 22.55
N ALA A 65 -11.14 5.29 21.41
CA ALA A 65 -11.22 4.07 20.59
C ALA A 65 -10.75 2.82 21.36
N ARG A 66 -9.70 2.96 22.20
CA ARG A 66 -9.24 1.88 23.08
C ARG A 66 -10.29 1.54 24.14
N SER A 67 -10.92 2.55 24.75
CA SER A 67 -11.97 2.34 25.76
C SER A 67 -13.19 1.64 25.18
N VAL A 68 -13.66 2.08 24.01
CA VAL A 68 -14.78 1.44 23.29
C VAL A 68 -14.43 -0.01 22.94
N ARG A 69 -13.23 -0.29 22.43
CA ARG A 69 -12.79 -1.65 22.16
C ARG A 69 -12.82 -2.52 23.41
N HIS A 70 -12.34 -2.02 24.55
CA HIS A 70 -12.32 -2.77 25.80
C HIS A 70 -13.75 -3.08 26.32
N GLN A 71 -14.72 -2.21 26.06
CA GLN A 71 -16.10 -2.38 26.53
C GLN A 71 -16.96 -3.23 25.58
N SER A 72 -16.76 -3.10 24.27
CA SER A 72 -17.60 -3.74 23.25
C SER A 72 -17.05 -5.07 22.74
N LEU A 73 -15.74 -5.28 22.78
CA LEU A 73 -15.13 -6.51 22.31
C LEU A 73 -15.19 -7.56 23.44
N GLN A 74 -16.28 -8.30 23.49
CA GLN A 74 -16.37 -9.48 24.33
C GLN A 74 -15.39 -10.51 23.76
N GLU A 75 -14.36 -10.84 24.53
CA GLU A 75 -13.36 -11.84 24.12
C GLU A 75 -14.13 -13.13 23.83
N PRO A 76 -14.10 -13.64 22.59
CA PRO A 76 -14.89 -14.83 22.25
C PRO A 76 -14.46 -15.93 23.20
N THR A 77 -15.43 -16.61 23.81
CA THR A 77 -15.15 -17.84 24.54
C THR A 77 -14.39 -18.73 23.58
N HIS A 78 -13.11 -18.95 23.87
CA HIS A 78 -12.30 -19.88 23.12
C HIS A 78 -13.02 -21.21 23.21
N THR A 79 -13.77 -21.57 22.18
CA THR A 79 -13.97 -22.97 21.84
C THR A 79 -12.59 -23.43 21.39
N GLU A 80 -11.71 -23.65 22.37
CA GLU A 80 -10.59 -24.54 22.22
C GLU A 80 -11.20 -25.87 21.78
N LYS A 81 -11.34 -26.05 20.47
CA LYS A 81 -10.83 -27.29 19.90
C LYS A 81 -9.38 -27.32 20.33
N ARG A 82 -9.17 -27.92 21.52
CA ARG A 82 -7.93 -28.22 22.20
C ARG A 82 -6.77 -27.98 21.24
N ARG A 83 -6.13 -26.81 21.36
CA ARG A 83 -4.83 -26.62 20.74
C ARG A 83 -4.00 -27.74 21.35
N ASP A 84 -3.67 -28.77 20.58
CA ASP A 84 -2.85 -29.86 21.07
C ASP A 84 -1.67 -29.21 21.79
N SER A 85 -1.60 -29.40 23.10
CA SER A 85 -0.66 -28.70 24.00
C SER A 85 0.80 -29.06 23.71
N THR A 86 1.03 -29.84 22.66
CA THR A 86 2.30 -30.34 22.15
C THR A 86 2.73 -29.66 20.84
N ARG A 87 1.88 -28.85 20.19
CA ARG A 87 2.22 -28.23 18.90
C ARG A 87 3.14 -27.02 19.08
N THR A 88 4.42 -27.24 18.79
CA THR A 88 5.46 -26.20 18.87
C THR A 88 5.31 -25.21 17.71
N VAL A 89 5.49 -23.91 17.96
CA VAL A 89 5.48 -22.85 16.93
C VAL A 89 6.43 -23.16 15.77
N TRP A 90 7.55 -23.82 16.05
CA TRP A 90 8.50 -24.31 15.05
C TRP A 90 7.90 -25.28 14.03
N ALA A 91 6.96 -26.14 14.44
CA ALA A 91 6.28 -27.05 13.53
C ALA A 91 5.36 -26.28 12.57
N ASP A 92 4.69 -25.23 13.06
CA ASP A 92 3.88 -24.34 12.23
C ASP A 92 4.76 -23.57 11.23
N ILE A 93 5.89 -23.03 11.67
CA ILE A 93 6.85 -22.32 10.78
C ILE A 93 7.34 -23.26 9.68
N LYS A 94 7.78 -24.47 10.03
CA LYS A 94 8.26 -25.45 9.05
C LYS A 94 7.19 -25.76 8.00
N ARG A 95 5.93 -25.89 8.42
CA ARG A 95 4.79 -26.13 7.52
C ARG A 95 4.48 -24.92 6.64
N ILE A 96 4.61 -23.71 7.16
CA ILE A 96 4.35 -22.48 6.40
C ILE A 96 5.42 -22.31 5.30
N VAL A 97 6.70 -22.50 5.63
CA VAL A 97 7.81 -22.32 4.69
C VAL A 97 7.79 -23.36 3.56
N THR A 98 7.17 -24.53 3.77
CA THR A 98 7.01 -25.52 2.69
C THR A 98 5.99 -25.14 1.63
N VAL A 99 5.18 -24.09 1.83
CA VAL A 99 4.16 -23.67 0.86
C VAL A 99 4.75 -22.63 -0.11
N PRO A 100 5.03 -22.99 -1.38
CA PRO A 100 5.70 -22.08 -2.31
C PRO A 100 4.87 -20.83 -2.61
N SER A 101 3.55 -20.97 -2.77
CA SER A 101 2.63 -19.84 -2.98
C SER A 101 2.68 -18.82 -1.85
N PHE A 102 2.91 -19.26 -0.61
CA PHE A 102 3.05 -18.36 0.53
C PHE A 102 4.35 -17.56 0.44
N LEU A 103 5.47 -18.23 0.17
CA LEU A 103 6.77 -17.55 0.04
C LEU A 103 6.75 -16.51 -1.10
N LEU A 104 6.14 -16.85 -2.23
CA LEU A 104 5.99 -15.94 -3.36
C LEU A 104 5.13 -14.72 -3.00
N VAL A 105 4.04 -14.92 -2.26
CA VAL A 105 3.19 -13.81 -1.78
C VAL A 105 3.92 -12.93 -0.75
N VAL A 106 4.80 -13.50 0.07
CA VAL A 106 5.65 -12.73 1.00
C VAL A 106 6.65 -11.85 0.24
N VAL A 107 7.27 -12.38 -0.81
CA VAL A 107 8.18 -11.58 -1.67
C VAL A 107 7.39 -10.53 -2.45
N ALA A 108 6.19 -10.87 -2.92
CA ALA A 108 5.31 -9.93 -3.61
C ALA A 108 4.94 -8.75 -2.72
N VAL A 109 4.49 -9.00 -1.48
CA VAL A 109 4.15 -7.91 -0.54
C VAL A 109 5.37 -7.08 -0.18
N ALA A 110 6.53 -7.69 0.05
CA ALA A 110 7.75 -6.95 0.36
C ALA A 110 8.13 -6.02 -0.80
N SER A 111 8.01 -6.50 -2.04
CA SER A 111 8.36 -5.74 -3.24
C SER A 111 7.41 -4.55 -3.48
N ILE A 112 6.09 -4.75 -3.34
CA ILE A 112 5.14 -3.63 -3.46
C ILE A 112 5.31 -2.63 -2.32
N ASN A 113 5.63 -3.10 -1.11
CA ASN A 113 5.94 -2.24 0.04
C ASN A 113 7.18 -1.34 -0.20
N ILE A 114 8.20 -1.83 -0.93
CA ILE A 114 9.32 -0.95 -1.34
C ILE A 114 8.81 0.21 -2.17
N VAL A 115 7.92 -0.07 -3.12
CA VAL A 115 7.38 0.91 -4.07
C VAL A 115 6.51 1.92 -3.33
N THR A 116 5.52 1.44 -2.57
CA THR A 116 4.58 2.29 -1.83
C THR A 116 5.27 3.07 -0.73
N GLY A 117 6.23 2.46 -0.02
CA GLY A 117 7.00 3.13 1.04
C GLY A 117 7.90 4.23 0.47
N ALA A 118 8.56 3.99 -0.67
CA ALA A 118 9.36 5.01 -1.35
C ALA A 118 8.49 6.15 -1.86
N GLN A 119 7.37 5.85 -2.53
CA GLN A 119 6.45 6.86 -3.03
C GLN A 119 5.84 7.67 -1.89
N GLY A 120 5.32 7.03 -0.84
CA GLY A 120 4.72 7.71 0.30
C GLY A 120 5.70 8.62 1.05
N TRP A 121 6.98 8.26 1.09
CA TRP A 121 8.00 9.08 1.75
C TRP A 121 8.48 10.26 0.89
N TRP A 122 8.78 10.01 -0.39
CA TRP A 122 9.46 10.97 -1.24
C TRP A 122 8.53 11.85 -2.07
N ASN A 123 7.26 11.46 -2.29
CA ASN A 123 6.31 12.22 -3.09
C ASN A 123 6.11 13.67 -2.59
N PRO A 124 5.87 13.93 -1.28
CA PRO A 124 5.73 15.30 -0.77
C PRO A 124 6.99 16.15 -1.02
N THR A 125 8.17 15.56 -0.81
CA THR A 125 9.45 16.21 -1.06
C THR A 125 9.66 16.49 -2.55
N MET A 126 9.30 15.57 -3.44
CA MET A 126 9.38 15.79 -4.89
C MET A 126 8.47 16.93 -5.35
N THR A 127 7.23 16.99 -4.86
CA THR A 127 6.33 18.11 -5.17
C THR A 127 6.93 19.44 -4.69
N GLN A 128 7.47 19.48 -3.46
CA GLN A 128 8.11 20.69 -2.94
C GLN A 128 9.33 21.12 -3.76
N LEU A 129 10.18 20.17 -4.16
CA LEU A 129 11.34 20.44 -5.00
C LEU A 129 10.94 20.88 -6.41
N ALA A 130 9.88 20.28 -6.98
CA ALA A 130 9.32 20.68 -8.26
C ALA A 130 8.88 22.15 -8.22
N MET A 131 8.04 22.52 -7.25
CA MET A 131 7.58 23.90 -7.05
C MET A 131 8.75 24.88 -6.90
N ASN A 132 9.76 24.54 -6.09
CA ASN A 132 10.94 25.38 -5.90
C ASN A 132 11.78 25.52 -7.17
N SER A 133 12.00 24.43 -7.92
CA SER A 133 12.82 24.43 -9.14
C SER A 133 12.19 25.23 -10.28
N THR A 134 10.86 25.27 -10.35
CA THR A 134 10.11 26.00 -11.38
C THR A 134 9.71 27.41 -10.95
N ASN A 135 10.13 27.87 -9.77
CA ASN A 135 9.67 29.12 -9.15
C ASN A 135 8.14 29.25 -9.11
N GLU A 136 7.45 28.15 -8.77
CA GLU A 136 5.99 28.09 -8.67
C GLU A 136 5.27 28.57 -9.96
N ASP A 137 5.77 28.17 -11.14
CA ASP A 137 5.21 28.59 -12.42
C ASP A 137 3.68 28.37 -12.46
N PRO A 138 2.87 29.45 -12.60
CA PRO A 138 1.42 29.34 -12.60
C PRO A 138 0.87 28.51 -13.77
N LYS A 139 1.67 28.26 -14.82
CA LYS A 139 1.28 27.36 -15.92
C LYS A 139 1.30 25.88 -15.52
N ILE A 140 2.16 25.50 -14.56
CA ILE A 140 2.34 24.12 -14.12
C ILE A 140 1.43 23.82 -12.92
N PHE A 141 1.36 24.76 -11.96
CA PHE A 141 0.66 24.57 -10.69
C PHE A 141 -0.69 25.31 -10.60
N HIS A 142 -1.10 26.06 -11.63
CA HIS A 142 -2.37 26.81 -11.66
C HIS A 142 -2.60 27.74 -10.46
N GLY A 143 -1.53 28.21 -9.82
CA GLY A 143 -1.59 29.03 -8.60
C GLY A 143 -2.00 28.28 -7.33
N GLU A 144 -1.98 26.95 -7.36
CA GLU A 144 -2.27 26.11 -6.20
C GLU A 144 -1.14 26.16 -5.17
N SER A 145 -1.50 26.25 -3.90
CA SER A 145 -0.53 26.17 -2.80
C SER A 145 -0.09 24.73 -2.57
N TYR A 146 1.13 24.52 -2.06
CA TYR A 146 1.64 23.19 -1.69
C TYR A 146 0.68 22.38 -0.82
N ALA A 147 0.02 23.00 0.17
CA ALA A 147 -0.93 22.29 1.02
C ALA A 147 -2.19 21.87 0.27
N LEU A 148 -2.67 22.67 -0.69
CA LEU A 148 -3.81 22.28 -1.52
C LEU A 148 -3.45 21.05 -2.37
N ILE A 149 -2.28 21.06 -3.00
CA ILE A 149 -1.78 19.95 -3.82
C ILE A 149 -1.71 18.66 -2.99
N GLN A 150 -1.05 18.70 -1.83
CA GLN A 150 -0.93 17.53 -0.94
C GLN A 150 -2.28 17.06 -0.36
N SER A 151 -3.24 17.98 -0.24
CA SER A 151 -4.62 17.64 0.17
C SER A 151 -5.35 16.87 -0.92
N ILE A 152 -5.25 17.32 -2.17
CA ILE A 152 -5.87 16.67 -3.34
C ILE A 152 -5.27 15.28 -3.53
N VAL A 153 -3.93 15.18 -3.55
CA VAL A 153 -3.21 13.89 -3.63
C VAL A 153 -3.67 12.92 -2.55
N GLY A 154 -3.82 13.39 -1.30
CA GLY A 154 -4.33 12.55 -0.21
C GLY A 154 -5.78 12.09 -0.41
N ILE A 155 -6.65 12.96 -0.94
CA ILE A 155 -8.05 12.61 -1.26
C ILE A 155 -8.09 11.60 -2.39
N ASP A 156 -7.31 11.80 -3.45
CA ASP A 156 -7.24 10.93 -4.61
C ASP A 156 -6.72 9.55 -4.23
N ASN A 157 -5.69 9.47 -3.39
CA ASN A 157 -5.17 8.20 -2.89
C ASN A 157 -6.20 7.48 -2.00
N THR A 158 -6.94 8.22 -1.19
CA THR A 158 -8.01 7.66 -0.34
C THR A 158 -9.14 7.10 -1.20
N ALA A 159 -9.65 7.90 -2.15
CA ALA A 159 -10.75 7.52 -3.04
C ALA A 159 -10.33 6.37 -3.96
N GLY A 160 -9.15 6.46 -4.57
CA GLY A 160 -8.57 5.43 -5.41
C GLY A 160 -8.32 4.14 -4.66
N GLY A 161 -7.88 4.21 -3.41
CA GLY A 161 -7.69 3.04 -2.55
C GLY A 161 -8.99 2.30 -2.24
N ILE A 162 -10.08 3.01 -1.94
CA ILE A 162 -11.41 2.41 -1.73
C ILE A 162 -11.91 1.77 -3.02
N VAL A 163 -11.91 2.52 -4.12
CA VAL A 163 -12.41 2.04 -5.42
C VAL A 163 -11.57 0.86 -5.90
N GLY A 164 -10.25 0.96 -5.84
CA GLY A 164 -9.29 -0.05 -6.26
C GLY A 164 -9.39 -1.36 -5.47
N THR A 165 -9.42 -1.29 -4.14
CA THR A 165 -9.61 -2.48 -3.29
C THR A 165 -10.98 -3.14 -3.53
N THR A 166 -12.05 -2.34 -3.67
CA THR A 166 -13.40 -2.85 -3.96
C THR A 166 -13.45 -3.58 -5.30
N LEU A 167 -12.99 -2.94 -6.37
CA LEU A 167 -13.00 -3.49 -7.71
C LEU A 167 -12.16 -4.76 -7.78
N SER A 168 -10.97 -4.75 -7.20
CA SER A 168 -10.04 -5.88 -7.23
C SER A 168 -10.61 -7.11 -6.53
N VAL A 169 -11.20 -6.94 -5.34
CA VAL A 169 -11.84 -8.03 -4.61
C VAL A 169 -13.10 -8.52 -5.35
N TRP A 170 -13.92 -7.61 -5.86
CA TRP A 170 -15.13 -7.95 -6.61
C TRP A 170 -14.81 -8.72 -7.89
N ILE A 171 -13.83 -8.27 -8.69
CA ILE A 171 -13.38 -8.96 -9.91
C ILE A 171 -12.81 -10.33 -9.55
N SER A 172 -11.95 -10.41 -8.53
CA SER A 172 -11.35 -11.66 -8.07
C SER A 172 -12.42 -12.69 -7.65
N GLU A 173 -13.41 -12.28 -6.85
CA GLU A 173 -14.49 -13.17 -6.40
C GLU A 173 -15.42 -13.57 -7.54
N ARG A 174 -15.76 -12.63 -8.42
CA ARG A 174 -16.64 -12.88 -9.57
C ARG A 174 -15.99 -13.87 -10.53
N TRP A 175 -14.71 -13.67 -10.85
CA TRP A 175 -13.96 -14.57 -11.71
C TRP A 175 -13.76 -15.94 -11.06
N THR A 176 -13.46 -16.00 -9.75
CA THR A 176 -13.36 -17.28 -9.03
C THR A 176 -14.67 -18.07 -9.07
N SER A 177 -15.83 -17.40 -8.92
CA SER A 177 -17.12 -18.07 -8.72
C SER A 177 -17.93 -18.34 -9.99
N ARG A 178 -17.95 -17.41 -10.95
CA ARG A 178 -18.86 -17.46 -12.12
C ARG A 178 -18.16 -17.34 -13.46
N GLY A 179 -16.84 -17.12 -13.48
CA GLY A 179 -16.14 -16.70 -14.69
C GLY A 179 -16.44 -15.24 -15.04
N ILE A 180 -15.55 -14.61 -15.82
CA ILE A 180 -15.69 -13.22 -16.25
C ILE A 180 -15.20 -13.09 -17.69
N LEU A 181 -15.90 -12.31 -18.53
CA LEU A 181 -15.45 -11.94 -19.89
C LEU A 181 -14.83 -13.13 -20.67
N CYS A 182 -15.58 -14.23 -20.78
CA CYS A 182 -15.20 -15.48 -21.47
C CYS A 182 -14.14 -16.37 -20.78
N LEU A 183 -13.66 -16.00 -19.60
CA LEU A 183 -12.72 -16.81 -18.81
C LEU A 183 -13.49 -17.80 -17.92
N HIS A 184 -13.06 -19.06 -17.94
CA HIS A 184 -13.60 -20.08 -17.05
C HIS A 184 -13.29 -19.77 -15.58
N PRO A 185 -14.17 -20.20 -14.66
CA PRO A 185 -13.91 -20.10 -13.22
C PRO A 185 -12.58 -20.76 -12.87
N SER A 186 -11.71 -20.02 -12.19
CA SER A 186 -10.39 -20.51 -11.80
C SER A 186 -10.02 -20.05 -10.40
N ARG A 187 -9.43 -20.95 -9.61
CA ARG A 187 -8.87 -20.63 -8.28
C ARG A 187 -7.67 -19.68 -8.37
N ARG A 188 -7.07 -19.57 -9.56
CA ARG A 188 -5.94 -18.69 -9.87
C ARG A 188 -6.36 -17.24 -10.14
N ALA A 189 -7.66 -16.93 -10.12
CA ALA A 189 -8.15 -15.60 -10.43
C ALA A 189 -7.60 -14.51 -9.49
N ALA A 190 -7.53 -14.77 -8.17
CA ALA A 190 -7.06 -13.78 -7.20
C ALA A 190 -5.64 -13.26 -7.50
N PRO A 191 -4.59 -14.10 -7.60
CA PRO A 191 -3.24 -13.62 -7.92
C PRO A 191 -3.15 -12.99 -9.31
N LEU A 192 -3.91 -13.49 -10.30
CA LEU A 192 -3.93 -12.91 -11.64
C LEU A 192 -4.54 -11.50 -11.65
N VAL A 193 -5.59 -11.24 -10.87
CA VAL A 193 -6.19 -9.91 -10.76
C VAL A 193 -5.19 -8.92 -10.15
N GLY A 194 -4.44 -9.32 -9.12
CA GLY A 194 -3.38 -8.49 -8.53
C GLY A 194 -2.27 -8.19 -9.55
N ALA A 195 -1.78 -9.23 -10.24
CA ALA A 195 -0.75 -9.10 -11.26
C ALA A 195 -1.18 -8.17 -12.42
N ILE A 196 -2.40 -8.32 -12.92
CA ILE A 196 -2.96 -7.46 -13.98
C ILE A 196 -3.10 -6.02 -13.48
N GLY A 197 -3.56 -5.82 -12.25
CA GLY A 197 -3.63 -4.50 -11.61
C GLY A 197 -2.27 -3.81 -11.57
N ASP A 198 -1.24 -4.52 -11.10
CA ASP A 198 0.12 -3.98 -11.01
C ASP A 198 0.73 -3.68 -12.40
N ILE A 199 0.42 -4.48 -13.44
CA ILE A 199 0.83 -4.17 -14.83
C ILE A 199 0.22 -2.86 -15.30
N LEU A 200 -1.08 -2.67 -15.05
CA LEU A 200 -1.79 -1.47 -15.46
C LEU A 200 -1.34 -0.25 -14.66
N ALA A 201 -0.93 -0.43 -13.40
CA ALA A 201 -0.37 0.62 -12.55
C ALA A 201 1.09 0.98 -12.90
N PHE A 202 1.83 0.11 -13.58
CA PHE A 202 3.23 0.35 -13.92
C PHE A 202 3.48 1.63 -14.74
N PRO A 203 2.81 1.87 -15.88
CA PRO A 203 3.02 3.10 -16.63
C PRO A 203 2.59 4.34 -15.82
N SER A 204 1.50 4.28 -15.05
CA SER A 204 1.07 5.45 -14.29
C SER A 204 2.06 5.83 -13.20
N THR A 205 2.57 4.86 -12.44
CA THR A 205 3.60 5.08 -11.40
C THR A 205 4.95 5.55 -11.96
N MET A 206 5.28 5.22 -13.22
CA MET A 206 6.45 5.78 -13.93
C MET A 206 6.27 7.26 -14.26
N PHE A 207 5.14 7.62 -14.86
CA PHE A 207 4.95 8.95 -15.44
C PHE A 207 4.44 9.99 -14.44
N VAL A 208 3.76 9.58 -13.36
CA VAL A 208 3.18 10.50 -12.37
C VAL A 208 4.21 11.50 -11.86
N GLN A 209 5.42 11.05 -11.56
CA GLN A 209 6.47 11.92 -11.03
C GLN A 209 6.99 12.95 -12.05
N HIS A 210 6.94 12.64 -13.35
CA HIS A 210 7.31 13.60 -14.40
C HIS A 210 6.24 14.65 -14.63
N LEU A 211 4.97 14.30 -14.41
CA LEU A 211 3.87 15.25 -14.57
C LEU A 211 3.92 16.40 -13.55
N ASN A 212 4.58 16.20 -12.39
CA ASN A 212 4.85 17.28 -11.43
C ASN A 212 5.67 18.46 -12.04
N LEU A 213 6.36 18.25 -13.16
CA LEU A 213 7.12 19.27 -13.88
C LEU A 213 6.42 19.83 -15.12
N ILE A 214 5.25 19.29 -15.49
CA ILE A 214 4.56 19.61 -16.73
C ILE A 214 3.20 20.24 -16.42
N ASP A 215 2.35 19.52 -15.70
CA ASP A 215 0.99 19.97 -15.34
C ASP A 215 0.47 19.14 -14.15
N ILE A 216 0.14 19.83 -13.06
CA ILE A 216 -0.36 19.20 -11.84
C ILE A 216 -1.74 18.55 -12.04
N ASN A 217 -2.58 19.07 -12.94
CA ASN A 217 -3.90 18.48 -13.20
C ASN A 217 -3.79 17.10 -13.87
N CYS A 218 -2.88 16.97 -14.83
CA CYS A 218 -2.57 15.67 -15.44
C CYS A 218 -1.97 14.70 -14.41
N ASN A 219 -1.16 15.19 -13.47
CA ASN A 219 -0.60 14.39 -12.38
C ASN A 219 -1.72 13.78 -11.51
N TYR A 220 -2.70 14.57 -11.06
CA TYR A 220 -3.85 14.08 -10.26
C TYR A 220 -4.61 12.95 -10.96
N VAL A 221 -4.94 13.13 -12.24
CA VAL A 221 -5.69 12.12 -13.02
C VAL A 221 -4.90 10.81 -13.13
N LEU A 222 -3.60 10.90 -13.41
CA LEU A 222 -2.76 9.72 -13.58
C LEU A 222 -2.48 9.02 -12.24
N GLU A 223 -2.33 9.79 -11.17
CA GLU A 223 -2.19 9.27 -9.81
C GLU A 223 -3.45 8.53 -9.36
N PHE A 224 -4.62 9.12 -9.57
CA PHE A 224 -5.91 8.49 -9.27
C PHE A 224 -6.10 7.18 -10.05
N TYR A 225 -5.71 7.15 -11.33
CA TYR A 225 -5.72 5.93 -12.12
C TYR A 225 -4.75 4.87 -11.55
N GLY A 226 -3.53 5.26 -11.21
CA GLY A 226 -2.53 4.35 -10.63
C GLY A 226 -2.95 3.78 -9.28
N SER A 227 -3.53 4.60 -8.42
CA SER A 227 -4.00 4.17 -7.10
C SER A 227 -5.14 3.15 -7.22
N ILE A 228 -6.12 3.37 -8.11
CA ILE A 228 -7.18 2.36 -8.37
C ILE A 228 -6.58 1.00 -8.77
N MET A 229 -5.58 1.00 -9.65
CA MET A 229 -5.02 -0.23 -10.20
C MET A 229 -4.12 -0.98 -9.21
N SER A 230 -3.39 -0.27 -8.34
CA SER A 230 -2.39 -0.87 -7.43
C SER A 230 -2.96 -1.28 -6.05
N PHE A 231 -3.94 -0.55 -5.52
CA PHE A 231 -4.39 -0.77 -4.13
C PHE A 231 -5.04 -2.14 -3.87
N GLY A 232 -5.55 -2.80 -4.92
CA GLY A 232 -6.11 -4.13 -4.84
C GLY A 232 -5.14 -5.20 -4.33
N THR A 233 -3.85 -5.01 -4.55
CA THR A 233 -2.81 -6.02 -4.34
C THR A 233 -2.69 -6.43 -2.87
N TYR A 234 -2.85 -5.50 -1.92
CA TYR A 234 -2.82 -5.81 -0.48
C TYR A 234 -3.93 -6.78 -0.05
N ALA A 235 -5.17 -6.48 -0.44
CA ALA A 235 -6.33 -7.30 -0.10
C ALA A 235 -6.25 -8.68 -0.77
N ILE A 236 -5.76 -8.72 -2.01
CA ILE A 236 -5.57 -9.95 -2.79
C ILE A 236 -4.49 -10.84 -2.16
N CYS A 237 -3.30 -10.31 -1.88
CA CYS A 237 -2.19 -11.05 -1.27
C CYS A 237 -2.61 -11.71 0.05
N MET A 238 -3.34 -10.96 0.89
CA MET A 238 -3.84 -11.49 2.15
C MET A 238 -4.91 -12.56 1.94
N ASN A 239 -5.80 -12.39 0.97
CA ASN A 239 -6.78 -13.42 0.62
C ASN A 239 -6.09 -14.71 0.15
N ILE A 240 -5.05 -14.59 -0.69
CA ILE A 240 -4.24 -15.73 -1.14
C ILE A 240 -3.60 -16.43 0.06
N LEU A 241 -2.97 -15.70 0.98
CA LEU A 241 -2.39 -16.25 2.21
C LEU A 241 -3.41 -17.07 2.99
N LEU A 242 -4.61 -16.52 3.22
CA LEU A 242 -5.65 -17.22 3.98
C LEU A 242 -6.25 -18.42 3.21
N ARG A 243 -6.13 -18.47 1.87
CA ARG A 243 -6.53 -19.63 1.06
C ARG A 243 -5.50 -20.74 1.11
N VAL A 244 -4.21 -20.43 0.96
CA VAL A 244 -3.13 -21.44 0.85
C VAL A 244 -2.67 -21.98 2.20
N ILE A 245 -2.80 -21.20 3.28
CA ILE A 245 -2.40 -21.62 4.63
C ILE A 245 -3.58 -22.25 5.38
N PRO A 246 -3.39 -23.43 5.99
CA PRO A 246 -4.41 -24.10 6.78
C PRO A 246 -4.80 -23.27 8.02
N PRO A 247 -6.08 -23.29 8.45
CA PRO A 247 -6.60 -22.45 9.54
C PRO A 247 -5.74 -22.45 10.81
N THR A 248 -5.19 -23.61 11.19
CA THR A 248 -4.40 -23.78 12.42
C THR A 248 -3.12 -22.94 12.47
N CYS A 249 -2.58 -22.53 11.31
CA CYS A 249 -1.29 -21.82 11.23
C CYS A 249 -1.44 -20.39 10.64
N ARG A 250 -2.66 -19.95 10.33
CA ARG A 250 -2.92 -18.66 9.65
C ARG A 250 -2.41 -17.45 10.43
N THR A 251 -2.56 -17.44 11.75
CA THR A 251 -2.10 -16.33 12.59
C THR A 251 -0.58 -16.17 12.51
N THR A 252 0.16 -17.27 12.65
CA THR A 252 1.62 -17.28 12.52
C THR A 252 2.05 -16.88 11.12
N ALA A 253 1.39 -17.39 10.08
CA ALA A 253 1.69 -17.02 8.69
C ALA A 253 1.43 -15.53 8.40
N THR A 254 0.33 -14.98 8.93
CA THR A 254 0.01 -13.55 8.82
C THR A 254 1.06 -12.69 9.51
N ALA A 255 1.54 -13.11 10.69
CA ALA A 255 2.60 -12.41 11.41
C ALA A 255 3.91 -12.42 10.62
N ILE A 256 4.31 -13.57 10.06
CA ILE A 256 5.48 -13.70 9.19
C ILE A 256 5.31 -12.80 7.95
N TYR A 257 4.17 -12.86 7.28
CA TYR A 257 3.87 -12.05 6.11
C TYR A 257 4.03 -10.55 6.38
N ASN A 258 3.43 -10.04 7.46
CA ASN A 258 3.55 -8.63 7.81
C ASN A 258 4.98 -8.27 8.25
N MET A 259 5.63 -9.13 9.04
CA MET A 259 6.98 -8.87 9.53
C MET A 259 7.98 -8.79 8.38
N PHE A 260 7.99 -9.76 7.48
CA PHE A 260 8.89 -9.75 6.32
C PHE A 260 8.51 -8.63 5.33
N GLY A 261 7.22 -8.41 5.10
CA GLY A 261 6.74 -7.30 4.27
C GLY A 261 7.21 -5.93 4.78
N SER A 262 7.26 -5.72 6.09
CA SER A 262 7.72 -4.44 6.65
C SER A 262 9.25 -4.34 6.74
N ILE A 263 9.95 -5.41 7.16
CA ILE A 263 11.42 -5.40 7.32
C ILE A 263 12.13 -5.26 5.97
N PHE A 264 11.63 -5.94 4.93
CA PHE A 264 12.24 -5.91 3.60
C PHE A 264 11.55 -4.92 2.64
N GLY A 265 10.37 -4.43 2.99
CA GLY A 265 9.59 -3.51 2.16
C GLY A 265 9.66 -2.08 2.65
N ASP A 266 8.72 -1.69 3.50
CA ASP A 266 8.48 -0.28 3.84
C ASP A 266 9.65 0.35 4.62
N ALA A 267 10.26 -0.38 5.57
CA ALA A 267 11.30 0.15 6.43
C ALA A 267 12.59 0.56 5.69
N PRO A 268 13.16 -0.26 4.78
CA PRO A 268 14.36 0.12 4.03
C PRO A 268 14.06 1.07 2.87
N SER A 269 12.82 1.13 2.39
CA SER A 269 12.47 1.83 1.16
C SER A 269 12.94 3.29 1.10
N PRO A 270 12.76 4.16 2.11
CA PRO A 270 13.15 5.56 1.98
C PRO A 270 14.67 5.69 1.96
N TYR A 271 15.36 4.91 2.79
CA TYR A 271 16.81 4.94 2.91
C TYR A 271 17.50 4.47 1.62
N VAL A 272 17.06 3.34 1.05
CA VAL A 272 17.63 2.79 -0.19
C VAL A 272 17.46 3.79 -1.33
N ILE A 273 16.26 4.34 -1.50
CA ILE A 273 15.99 5.27 -2.59
C ILE A 273 16.70 6.61 -2.39
N GLY A 274 16.81 7.10 -1.16
CA GLY A 274 17.60 8.29 -0.83
C GLY A 274 19.09 8.10 -1.11
N ALA A 275 19.66 6.93 -0.78
CA ALA A 275 21.05 6.61 -1.07
C ALA A 275 21.32 6.52 -2.57
N ILE A 276 20.39 5.94 -3.34
CA ILE A 276 20.47 5.91 -4.81
C ILE A 276 20.36 7.33 -5.38
N ALA A 277 19.43 8.14 -4.90
CA ALA A 277 19.30 9.54 -5.33
C ALA A 277 20.59 10.33 -5.07
N GLU A 278 21.22 10.15 -3.92
CA GLU A 278 22.49 10.83 -3.62
C GLU A 278 23.63 10.40 -4.56
N SER A 279 23.61 9.16 -5.06
CA SER A 279 24.60 8.69 -6.04
C SER A 279 24.48 9.36 -7.42
N PHE A 280 23.29 9.85 -7.76
CA PHE A 280 23.03 10.57 -9.01
C PHE A 280 23.23 12.09 -8.88
N ARG A 281 23.51 12.58 -7.67
CA ARG A 281 23.57 14.01 -7.38
C ARG A 281 24.91 14.62 -7.78
N ASP A 282 24.88 15.63 -8.63
CA ASP A 282 26.07 16.43 -8.96
C ASP A 282 26.10 17.76 -8.19
N TYR A 283 26.89 17.84 -7.11
CA TYR A 283 26.98 19.06 -6.29
C TYR A 283 27.58 20.27 -7.02
N SER A 284 28.11 20.10 -8.23
CA SER A 284 28.72 21.17 -9.03
C SER A 284 27.68 22.02 -9.78
N MET A 285 26.40 21.59 -9.82
CA MET A 285 25.36 22.28 -10.58
C MET A 285 24.83 23.56 -9.91
N PRO A 286 24.50 24.60 -10.70
CA PRO A 286 24.03 25.89 -10.19
C PRO A 286 22.59 25.90 -9.68
N ASP A 287 21.77 24.89 -10.02
CA ASP A 287 20.42 24.68 -9.45
C ASP A 287 20.41 23.45 -8.53
N PRO A 288 20.57 23.63 -7.20
CA PRO A 288 20.56 22.54 -6.25
C PRO A 288 19.20 21.83 -6.13
N ALA A 289 18.09 22.53 -6.38
CA ALA A 289 16.74 22.00 -6.21
C ALA A 289 16.35 21.13 -7.41
N GLY A 290 16.53 21.63 -8.63
CA GLY A 290 16.26 20.86 -9.86
C GLY A 290 17.18 19.65 -10.00
N ASN A 291 18.45 19.75 -9.62
CA ASN A 291 19.36 18.61 -9.62
C ASN A 291 18.96 17.54 -8.58
N HIS A 292 18.59 17.95 -7.37
CA HIS A 292 18.10 17.00 -6.35
C HIS A 292 16.80 16.32 -6.81
N LEU A 293 15.89 17.06 -7.44
CA LEU A 293 14.68 16.51 -8.03
C LEU A 293 14.99 15.50 -9.15
N ALA A 294 15.87 15.84 -10.10
CA ALA A 294 16.24 14.95 -11.20
C ALA A 294 16.88 13.66 -10.69
N ALA A 295 17.76 13.76 -9.69
CA ALA A 295 18.37 12.62 -9.03
C ALA A 295 17.31 11.75 -8.33
N LEU A 296 16.35 12.36 -7.64
CA LEU A 296 15.26 11.64 -6.96
C LEU A 296 14.29 10.98 -7.94
N LEU A 297 13.96 11.64 -9.06
CA LEU A 297 13.17 11.07 -10.16
C LEU A 297 13.85 9.81 -10.73
N SER A 298 15.15 9.88 -10.98
CA SER A 298 15.90 8.72 -11.47
C SER A 298 15.92 7.56 -10.46
N ALA A 299 15.98 7.87 -9.16
CA ALA A 299 15.90 6.87 -8.10
C ALA A 299 14.50 6.26 -7.96
N MET A 300 13.42 7.01 -8.22
CA MET A 300 12.05 6.47 -8.25
C MET A 300 11.83 5.47 -9.38
N TYR A 301 12.51 5.61 -10.51
CA TYR A 301 12.45 4.58 -11.54
C TYR A 301 13.01 3.24 -11.05
N PHE A 302 14.02 3.28 -10.19
CA PHE A 302 14.56 2.08 -9.57
C PHE A 302 13.58 1.44 -8.57
N SER A 303 12.88 2.24 -7.75
CA SER A 303 11.88 1.69 -6.82
C SER A 303 10.77 0.96 -7.58
N ASN A 304 10.27 1.56 -8.65
CA ASN A 304 9.20 0.98 -9.45
C ASN A 304 9.61 -0.30 -10.19
N ALA A 305 10.91 -0.60 -10.37
CA ALA A 305 11.36 -1.90 -10.87
C ALA A 305 10.94 -3.06 -9.94
N PHE A 306 10.76 -2.79 -8.64
CA PHE A 306 10.24 -3.78 -7.69
C PHE A 306 8.76 -4.12 -7.92
N MET A 307 7.98 -3.29 -8.64
CA MET A 307 6.65 -3.71 -9.08
C MET A 307 6.73 -4.87 -10.08
N ALA A 308 7.74 -4.91 -10.94
CA ALA A 308 7.94 -6.04 -11.84
C ALA A 308 8.23 -7.33 -11.05
N VAL A 309 9.01 -7.24 -9.97
CA VAL A 309 9.26 -8.37 -9.05
C VAL A 309 7.97 -8.82 -8.37
N CYS A 310 7.15 -7.88 -7.87
CA CYS A 310 5.85 -8.17 -7.27
C CYS A 310 4.97 -8.97 -8.24
N ASN A 311 4.84 -8.45 -9.46
CA ASN A 311 4.04 -9.04 -10.52
C ASN A 311 4.54 -10.44 -10.94
N MET A 312 5.85 -10.62 -11.12
CA MET A 312 6.45 -11.95 -11.37
C MET A 312 6.11 -12.94 -10.26
N CYS A 313 6.20 -12.51 -9.00
CA CYS A 313 5.86 -13.34 -7.85
C CYS A 313 4.36 -13.70 -7.81
N LEU A 314 3.47 -12.77 -8.18
CA LEU A 314 2.03 -13.03 -8.25
C LEU A 314 1.68 -14.01 -9.38
N PHE A 315 2.27 -13.88 -10.56
CA PHE A 315 2.12 -14.86 -11.63
C PHE A 315 2.66 -16.24 -11.24
N ALA A 316 3.84 -16.29 -10.61
CA ALA A 316 4.40 -17.53 -10.10
C ALA A 316 3.48 -18.16 -9.04
N ALA A 317 2.91 -17.35 -8.13
CA ALA A 317 1.97 -17.81 -7.13
C ALA A 317 0.69 -18.36 -7.76
N ALA A 318 0.21 -17.77 -8.86
CA ALA A 318 -0.92 -18.29 -9.62
C ALA A 318 -0.66 -19.70 -10.16
N TRP A 319 0.57 -20.00 -10.60
CA TRP A 319 0.93 -21.35 -11.06
C TRP A 319 1.04 -22.37 -9.94
N THR A 320 1.50 -21.98 -8.75
CA THR A 320 1.70 -22.88 -7.61
C THR A 320 0.44 -23.11 -6.78
N ILE A 321 -0.67 -22.43 -7.08
CA ILE A 321 -1.97 -22.65 -6.45
C ILE A 321 -2.71 -23.78 -7.19
N GLU A 322 -2.97 -24.87 -6.47
CA GLU A 322 -3.83 -26.00 -6.85
C GLU A 322 -5.26 -25.86 -6.26
#